data_AF-A0A327NTH4-F1
#
_entry.id   AF-A0A327NTH4-F1
#
_cell.length_a   1.000
_cell.length_b   1.000
_cell.length_c   1.000
_cell.angle_alpha   90.00
_cell.angle_beta   90.00
_cell.angle_gamma   90.00
#
_symmetry.space_group_name_H-M   'P 1'
#
loop_
_entity.id
_entity.type
_entity.pdbx_description
1 polymer ?
#
loop_
_entity_poly.entity_id
_entity_poly.type
_entity_poly.pdbx_seq_one_letter_code
_entity_poly.pdbx_strand_id
1 'polypeptide(L)'
;MGWSRPIPAVAGLVTSAGVAIPLFFKAQSARISAAKLDWERNQRQAEYIQRQLGTEQLNAFQQVQKYSQSLAYYQNQGLANADVIIATADQQFQGGEIDYLQWVILVNQAISIRNEYVNSLSNYNQAVIHYLKLNNL
;
A
#
# COMPACT_ATOMS: atom_id res chain seq x y z
N MET A 1 53.36 45.89 76.52
CA MET A 1 52.62 44.65 76.75
C MET A 1 51.14 44.99 76.76
N GLY A 2 50.26 44.50 75.89
CA GLY A 2 50.38 43.61 74.74
C GLY A 2 49.13 43.84 73.88
N TRP A 3 49.34 43.91 72.57
CA TRP A 3 48.31 44.06 71.56
C TRP A 3 47.62 42.72 71.32
N SER A 4 46.32 42.71 71.04
CA SER A 4 45.71 41.74 70.13
C SER A 4 44.32 42.21 69.66
N ARG A 5 44.22 42.63 68.40
CA ARG A 5 42.97 42.55 67.63
C ARG A 5 43.21 41.60 66.46
N PRO A 6 42.26 40.70 66.19
CA PRO A 6 41.94 40.39 64.80
C PRO A 6 40.42 40.22 64.58
N ILE A 7 39.79 40.20 63.41
CA ILE A 7 39.91 40.61 61.98
C ILE A 7 38.48 40.29 61.44
N PRO A 8 37.88 41.01 60.47
CA PRO A 8 36.52 40.72 60.02
C PRO A 8 36.48 39.39 59.25
N ALA A 9 35.45 38.57 59.50
CA ALA A 9 35.23 37.35 58.74
C ALA A 9 34.86 37.72 57.29
N VAL A 10 35.80 37.52 56.37
CA VAL A 10 35.53 37.56 54.93
C VAL A 10 34.67 36.34 54.60
N ALA A 11 33.41 36.57 54.23
CA ALA A 11 32.57 35.52 53.65
C ALA A 11 33.15 35.16 52.27
N GLY A 12 34.09 34.21 52.25
CA GLY A 12 34.60 33.65 51.01
C GLY A 12 33.50 32.86 50.31
N LEU A 13 33.21 33.21 49.05
CA LEU A 13 32.45 32.34 48.15
C LEU A 13 33.19 31.00 48.04
N VAL A 14 32.60 29.94 48.58
CA VAL A 14 33.08 28.57 48.37
C VAL A 14 32.43 28.03 47.09
N THR A 15 33.16 28.05 45.99
CA THR A 15 32.81 27.30 44.77
C THR A 15 33.55 25.97 44.79
N SER A 16 32.81 24.86 44.89
CA SER A 16 33.37 23.51 44.78
C SER A 16 33.23 22.98 43.34
N ALA A 17 34.27 22.32 42.86
CA ALA A 17 34.25 21.54 41.64
C ALA A 17 34.65 20.10 42.00
N GLY A 18 33.77 19.13 41.72
CA GLY A 18 34.03 17.71 41.92
C GLY A 18 34.15 17.00 40.58
N VAL A 19 35.17 16.15 40.44
CA VAL A 19 35.33 15.25 39.28
C VAL A 19 34.86 13.87 39.71
N ALA A 20 33.82 13.35 39.07
CA ALA A 20 33.35 11.98 39.29
C ALA A 20 33.89 11.06 38.18
N ILE A 21 34.66 10.04 38.57
CA ILE A 21 35.13 8.97 37.67
C ILE A 21 34.32 7.71 37.99
N PRO A 22 33.43 7.25 37.10
CA PRO A 22 32.67 6.03 37.33
C PRO A 22 33.61 4.81 37.34
N LEU A 23 33.44 3.88 38.28
CA LEU A 23 34.24 2.65 38.38
C LEU A 23 33.55 1.43 37.73
N PHE A 24 32.26 1.52 37.36
CA PHE A 24 31.48 0.40 36.82
C PHE A 24 30.73 0.78 35.53
N PHE A 25 31.23 0.35 34.36
CA PHE A 25 30.69 0.69 33.04
C PHE A 25 29.81 -0.39 32.37
N LYS A 26 29.66 -1.57 33.00
CA LYS A 26 28.98 -2.72 32.39
C LYS A 26 27.52 -2.44 32.00
N ALA A 27 26.76 -1.77 32.87
CA ALA A 27 25.37 -1.42 32.60
C ALA A 27 25.24 -0.37 31.47
N GLN A 28 26.15 0.59 31.40
CA GLN A 28 26.18 1.59 30.33
C GLN A 28 26.55 0.95 28.98
N SER A 29 27.55 0.08 28.97
CA SER A 29 27.94 -0.71 27.80
C SER A 29 26.79 -1.60 27.31
N ALA A 30 26.08 -2.28 28.22
CA ALA A 30 24.90 -3.08 27.88
C ALA A 30 23.77 -2.24 27.25
N ARG A 31 23.51 -1.03 27.77
CA ARG A 31 22.54 -0.09 27.17
C ARG A 31 22.95 0.35 25.76
N ILE A 32 24.23 0.65 25.54
CA ILE A 32 24.75 1.03 24.22
C ILE A 32 24.60 -0.13 23.23
N SER A 33 24.96 -1.35 23.64
CA SER A 33 24.79 -2.55 22.82
C SER A 33 23.34 -2.83 22.47
N ALA A 34 22.41 -2.67 23.43
CA ALA A 34 20.98 -2.79 23.18
C ALA A 34 20.48 -1.72 22.18
N ALA A 35 20.88 -0.46 22.37
CA ALA A 35 20.54 0.62 21.44
C ALA A 35 21.07 0.39 20.02
N LYS A 36 22.30 -0.15 19.90
CA LYS A 36 22.87 -0.54 18.61
C LYS A 36 22.05 -1.66 17.94
N LEU A 37 21.67 -2.69 18.70
CA LEU A 37 20.83 -3.78 18.19
C LEU A 37 19.45 -3.29 17.74
N ASP A 38 18.82 -2.39 18.51
CA ASP A 38 17.53 -1.80 18.13
C ASP A 38 17.67 -0.93 16.87
N TRP A 39 18.77 -0.20 16.71
CA TRP A 39 19.06 0.54 15.49
C TRP A 39 19.23 -0.38 14.27
N GLU A 40 20.02 -1.45 14.41
CA GLU A 40 20.20 -2.46 13.35
C GLU A 40 18.87 -3.14 12.99
N ARG A 41 18.03 -3.44 13.99
CA ARG A 41 16.68 -3.97 13.78
C ARG A 41 15.82 -2.99 12.96
N ASN A 42 15.82 -1.71 13.34
CA ASN A 42 15.04 -0.68 12.65
C ASN A 42 15.50 -0.49 11.20
N GLN A 43 16.81 -0.59 10.93
CA GLN A 43 17.33 -0.57 9.56
C GLN A 43 16.81 -1.75 8.74
N ARG A 44 16.92 -2.98 9.27
CA ARG A 44 16.40 -4.17 8.59
C ARG A 44 14.89 -4.10 8.36
N GLN A 45 14.15 -3.54 9.32
CA GLN A 45 12.72 -3.33 9.19
C GLN A 45 12.40 -2.33 8.07
N ALA A 46 13.13 -1.23 7.98
CA ALA A 46 12.96 -0.26 6.90
C ALA A 46 13.25 -0.88 5.52
N GLU A 47 14.35 -1.63 5.39
CA GLU A 47 14.65 -2.35 4.14
C GLU A 47 13.59 -3.39 3.77
N TYR A 48 13.05 -4.10 4.77
CA TYR A 48 11.96 -5.05 4.55
C TYR A 48 10.71 -4.36 4.02
N ILE A 49 10.29 -3.25 4.64
CA ILE A 49 9.15 -2.45 4.19
C ILE A 49 9.37 -1.93 2.77
N GLN A 50 10.57 -1.46 2.45
CA GLN A 50 10.92 -0.98 1.10
C GLN A 50 10.78 -2.10 0.05
N ARG A 51 11.27 -3.30 0.35
CA ARG A 51 11.13 -4.46 -0.54
C ARG A 51 9.67 -4.90 -0.68
N GLN A 52 8.90 -4.85 0.40
CA GLN A 52 7.48 -5.18 0.39
C GLN A 52 6.71 -4.19 -0.50
N LEU A 53 6.93 -2.88 -0.32
CA LEU A 53 6.28 -1.85 -1.14
C LEU A 53 6.61 -2.01 -2.63
N GLY A 54 7.87 -2.26 -2.98
CA GLY A 54 8.26 -2.51 -4.38
C GLY A 54 7.57 -3.75 -4.97
N THR A 55 7.37 -4.79 -4.16
CA THR A 55 6.63 -6.00 -4.58
C THR A 55 5.15 -5.69 -4.78
N GLU A 56 4.54 -4.95 -3.87
CA GLU A 56 3.13 -4.53 -3.96
C GLU A 56 2.88 -3.65 -5.20
N GLN A 57 3.78 -2.70 -5.50
CA GLN A 57 3.71 -1.87 -6.70
C GLN A 57 3.78 -2.71 -7.99
N LEU A 58 4.72 -3.67 -8.05
CA LEU A 58 4.85 -4.57 -9.20
C LEU A 58 3.57 -5.41 -9.41
N ASN A 59 3.04 -5.98 -8.32
CA ASN A 59 1.82 -6.77 -8.38
C ASN A 59 0.62 -5.93 -8.81
N ALA A 60 0.49 -4.70 -8.29
CA ALA A 60 -0.57 -3.77 -8.69
C ALA A 60 -0.48 -3.42 -10.18
N PHE A 61 0.71 -3.17 -10.71
CA PHE A 61 0.91 -2.92 -12.13
C PHE A 61 0.51 -4.13 -13.00
N GLN A 62 0.92 -5.34 -12.62
CA GLN A 62 0.51 -6.57 -13.32
C GLN A 62 -1.02 -6.74 -13.31
N GLN A 63 -1.68 -6.37 -12.21
CA GLN A 63 -3.13 -6.42 -12.10
C GLN A 63 -3.83 -5.44 -13.05
N VAL A 64 -3.27 -4.22 -13.22
CA VAL A 64 -3.73 -3.26 -14.24
C VAL A 64 -3.62 -3.87 -15.64
N GLN A 65 -2.48 -4.47 -15.98
CA GLN A 65 -2.27 -5.08 -17.29
C GLN A 65 -3.27 -6.21 -17.55
N LYS A 66 -3.48 -7.10 -16.58
CA LYS A 66 -4.46 -8.19 -16.67
C LYS A 66 -5.87 -7.68 -16.96
N TYR A 67 -6.35 -6.70 -16.19
CA TYR A 67 -7.70 -6.18 -16.41
C TYR A 67 -7.80 -5.32 -17.67
N SER A 68 -6.73 -4.65 -18.09
CA SER A 68 -6.69 -3.94 -19.37
C SER A 68 -6.89 -4.89 -20.55
N GLN A 69 -6.26 -6.07 -20.52
CA GLN A 69 -6.43 -7.09 -21.56
C GLN A 69 -7.85 -7.65 -21.58
N SER A 70 -8.43 -7.93 -20.41
CA SER A 70 -9.82 -8.36 -20.29
C SER A 70 -10.80 -7.31 -20.84
N LEU A 71 -10.60 -6.04 -20.46
CA LEU A 71 -11.44 -4.94 -20.93
C LEU A 71 -11.35 -4.78 -22.45
N ALA A 72 -10.13 -4.87 -23.02
CA ALA A 72 -9.90 -4.79 -24.46
C ALA A 72 -10.62 -5.91 -25.22
N TYR A 73 -10.69 -7.13 -24.68
CA TYR A 73 -11.47 -8.20 -25.30
C TYR A 73 -12.95 -7.83 -25.42
N TYR A 74 -13.57 -7.35 -24.35
CA TYR A 74 -14.99 -6.99 -24.39
C TYR A 74 -15.26 -5.80 -25.31
N GLN A 75 -14.39 -4.78 -25.30
CA GLN A 75 -14.51 -3.61 -26.16
C GLN A 75 -14.39 -3.95 -27.64
N ASN A 76 -13.46 -4.82 -28.01
CA ASN A 76 -13.17 -5.13 -29.41
C ASN A 76 -13.98 -6.30 -29.99
N GLN A 77 -14.47 -7.21 -29.14
CA GLN A 77 -15.11 -8.45 -29.58
C GLN A 77 -16.40 -8.74 -28.82
N GLY A 78 -16.37 -8.72 -27.49
CA GLY A 78 -17.50 -9.15 -26.66
C GLY A 78 -18.79 -8.37 -26.95
N LEU A 79 -18.72 -7.04 -26.99
CA LEU A 79 -19.88 -6.20 -27.25
C LEU A 79 -20.47 -6.43 -28.66
N ALA A 80 -19.62 -6.53 -29.68
CA ALA A 80 -20.07 -6.82 -31.05
C ALA A 80 -20.73 -8.21 -31.14
N ASN A 81 -20.20 -9.21 -30.43
CA ASN A 81 -20.81 -10.53 -30.35
C ASN A 81 -22.20 -10.48 -29.70
N ALA A 82 -22.34 -9.74 -28.58
CA ALA A 82 -23.63 -9.55 -27.94
C ALA A 82 -24.67 -8.89 -28.87
N ASP A 83 -24.25 -7.93 -29.69
CA ASP A 83 -25.12 -7.28 -30.68
C ASP A 83 -25.57 -8.26 -31.78
N VAL A 84 -24.65 -9.10 -32.27
CA VAL A 84 -24.98 -10.15 -33.25
C VAL A 84 -25.94 -11.19 -32.67
N ILE A 85 -25.75 -11.62 -31.41
CA ILE A 85 -26.65 -12.56 -30.74
C ILE A 85 -28.07 -12.00 -30.68
N ILE A 86 -28.23 -10.75 -30.22
CA ILE A 86 -29.57 -10.12 -30.11
C ILE A 86 -30.20 -9.99 -31.48
N ALA A 87 -29.49 -9.43 -32.46
CA ALA A 87 -30.02 -9.22 -33.80
C ALA A 87 -30.45 -10.53 -34.46
N THR A 88 -29.65 -11.60 -34.31
CA THR A 88 -29.97 -12.92 -34.86
C THR A 88 -31.16 -13.54 -34.13
N ALA A 89 -31.21 -13.47 -32.80
CA ALA A 89 -32.33 -13.99 -32.02
C ALA A 89 -33.65 -13.30 -32.41
N ASP A 90 -33.63 -11.97 -32.56
CA ASP A 90 -34.79 -11.19 -32.99
C ASP A 90 -35.28 -11.63 -34.38
N GLN A 91 -34.36 -11.78 -35.34
CA GLN A 91 -34.69 -12.23 -36.69
C GLN A 91 -35.29 -13.65 -36.69
N GLN A 92 -34.68 -14.58 -35.97
CA GLN A 92 -35.14 -15.97 -35.90
C GLN A 92 -36.49 -16.09 -35.20
N PHE A 93 -36.72 -15.32 -34.14
CA PHE A 93 -38.00 -15.32 -33.43
C PHE A 93 -39.12 -14.74 -34.32
N GLN A 94 -38.87 -13.61 -35.00
CA GLN A 94 -39.82 -13.01 -35.94
C GLN A 94 -40.10 -13.91 -37.15
N GLY A 95 -39.09 -14.65 -37.61
CA GLY A 95 -39.21 -15.64 -38.68
C GLY A 95 -39.87 -16.95 -38.25
N GLY A 96 -40.11 -17.16 -36.95
CA GLY A 96 -40.67 -18.40 -36.40
C GLY A 96 -39.69 -19.57 -36.39
N GLU A 97 -38.39 -19.33 -36.56
CA GLU A 97 -37.33 -20.35 -36.49
C GLU A 97 -37.05 -20.78 -35.05
N ILE A 98 -37.20 -19.86 -34.10
CA ILE A 98 -37.06 -20.13 -32.66
C ILE A 98 -38.30 -19.67 -31.90
N ASP A 99 -38.57 -20.33 -30.78
CA ASP A 99 -39.66 -19.94 -29.88
C ASP A 99 -39.23 -18.83 -28.89
N TYR A 100 -40.21 -18.33 -28.13
CA TYR A 100 -39.99 -17.26 -27.14
C TYR A 100 -38.97 -17.66 -26.06
N LEU A 101 -38.95 -18.91 -25.61
CA LEU A 101 -38.04 -19.35 -24.56
C LEU A 101 -36.59 -19.34 -25.06
N GLN A 102 -36.37 -19.82 -26.29
CA GLN A 102 -35.07 -19.78 -26.95
C GLN A 102 -34.59 -18.33 -27.15
N TRP A 103 -35.48 -17.43 -27.57
CA TRP A 103 -35.18 -16.01 -27.69
C TRP A 103 -34.73 -15.41 -26.35
N VAL A 104 -35.46 -15.67 -25.25
CA VAL A 104 -35.10 -15.17 -23.90
C VAL A 104 -33.70 -15.66 -23.49
N ILE A 105 -33.35 -16.91 -23.77
CA ILE A 105 -32.02 -17.46 -23.44
C ILE A 105 -30.92 -16.69 -24.18
N LEU A 106 -31.08 -16.45 -25.48
CA LEU A 106 -30.10 -15.73 -26.29
C LEU A 106 -29.96 -14.26 -25.86
N VAL A 107 -31.08 -13.58 -25.59
CA VAL A 107 -31.05 -12.21 -25.08
C VAL A 107 -30.35 -12.14 -23.72
N ASN A 108 -30.63 -13.08 -22.82
CA ASN A 108 -29.93 -13.16 -21.53
C ASN A 108 -28.42 -13.42 -21.68
N GLN A 109 -28.02 -14.21 -22.67
CA GLN A 109 -26.61 -14.43 -22.99
C GLN A 109 -25.93 -13.12 -23.42
N ALA A 110 -26.57 -12.35 -24.31
CA ALA A 110 -26.05 -11.05 -24.73
C ALA A 110 -25.99 -10.02 -23.59
N ILE A 111 -27.01 -9.98 -22.74
CA ILE A 111 -27.01 -9.15 -21.51
C ILE A 111 -25.86 -9.56 -20.59
N SER A 112 -25.62 -10.86 -20.43
CA SER A 112 -24.52 -11.37 -19.60
C SER A 112 -23.17 -10.89 -20.13
N ILE A 113 -22.94 -10.91 -21.44
CA ILE A 113 -21.71 -10.39 -22.05
C ILE A 113 -21.55 -8.88 -21.78
N ARG A 114 -22.63 -8.09 -21.89
CA ARG A 114 -22.61 -6.67 -21.57
C ARG A 114 -22.33 -6.40 -20.09
N ASN A 115 -22.84 -7.22 -19.19
CA ASN A 115 -22.52 -7.13 -17.76
C ASN A 115 -21.05 -7.46 -17.47
N GLU A 116 -20.50 -8.47 -18.13
CA GLU A 116 -19.07 -8.80 -18.01
C GLU A 116 -18.16 -7.66 -18.51
N TYR A 117 -18.56 -6.94 -19.55
CA TYR A 117 -17.87 -5.71 -19.97
C TYR A 117 -17.84 -4.66 -18.84
N VAL A 118 -18.99 -4.37 -18.23
CA VAL A 118 -19.10 -3.38 -17.15
C VAL A 118 -18.25 -3.81 -15.93
N ASN A 119 -18.29 -5.09 -15.58
CA ASN A 119 -17.46 -5.66 -14.52
C ASN A 119 -15.96 -5.52 -14.84
N SER A 120 -15.56 -5.83 -16.08
CA SER A 120 -14.16 -5.71 -16.51
C SER A 120 -13.67 -4.25 -16.48
N LEU A 121 -14.51 -3.31 -16.88
CA LEU A 121 -14.22 -1.86 -16.78
C LEU A 121 -14.04 -1.43 -15.32
N SER A 122 -14.95 -1.86 -14.44
CA SER A 122 -14.85 -1.58 -13.00
C SER A 122 -13.55 -2.14 -12.40
N ASN A 123 -13.21 -3.39 -12.71
CA ASN A 123 -11.99 -4.05 -12.24
C ASN A 123 -10.73 -3.33 -12.72
N TYR A 124 -10.70 -2.90 -13.99
CA TYR A 124 -9.60 -2.11 -14.54
C TYR A 124 -9.44 -0.79 -13.78
N ASN A 125 -10.53 -0.04 -13.58
CA ASN A 125 -10.50 1.23 -12.86
C ASN A 125 -10.00 1.07 -11.42
N GLN A 126 -10.48 0.05 -10.71
CA GLN A 126 -10.02 -0.24 -9.34
C GLN A 126 -8.54 -0.60 -9.28
N ALA A 127 -8.04 -1.39 -10.24
CA ALA A 127 -6.61 -1.72 -10.30
C ALA A 127 -5.76 -0.49 -10.59
N VAL A 128 -6.20 0.40 -11.48
CA VAL A 128 -5.51 1.67 -11.76
C VAL A 128 -5.46 2.55 -10.52
N ILE A 129 -6.58 2.71 -9.81
CA ILE A 129 -6.64 3.47 -8.55
C ILE A 129 -5.69 2.88 -7.51
N HIS A 130 -5.68 1.54 -7.36
CA HIS A 130 -4.79 0.87 -6.41
C HIS A 130 -3.31 1.08 -6.76
N TYR A 131 -2.94 0.92 -8.03
CA TYR A 131 -1.58 1.17 -8.50
C TYR A 131 -1.15 2.63 -8.26
N LEU A 132 -2.00 3.60 -8.60
CA LEU A 132 -1.73 5.02 -8.36
C LEU A 132 -1.56 5.34 -6.88
N LYS A 133 -2.37 4.73 -6.01
CA LYS A 133 -2.23 4.88 -4.55
C LYS A 133 -0.86 4.44 -4.05
N LEU A 134 -0.32 3.33 -4.55
CA LEU A 134 1.00 2.82 -4.14
C LEU A 134 2.17 3.63 -4.71
N ASN A 135 1.97 4.36 -5.81
CA ASN A 135 3.02 5.12 -6.48
C ASN A 135 3.09 6.59 -6.03
N ASN A 136 1.99 7.10 -5.47
CA ASN A 136 1.88 8.47 -4.95
C ASN A 136 1.99 8.56 -3.41
N LEU A 137 2.27 7.43 -2.74
CA LEU A 137 2.68 7.34 -1.33
C LEU A 137 4.20 7.37 -1.25
#